data_AF-A0A1S8C6N3-F1
#
_entry.id   AF-A0A1S8C6N3-F1
#
_cell.length_a   1.000
_cell.length_b   1.000
_cell.length_c   1.000
_cell.angle_alpha   90.00
_cell.angle_beta   90.00
_cell.angle_gamma   90.00
#
_symmetry.space_group_name_H-M   'P 1'
#
loop_
_entity.id
_entity.type
_entity.pdbx_description
1 polymer ?
#
loop_
_entity_poly.entity_id
_entity_poly.type
_entity_poly.pdbx_seq_one_letter_code
_entity_poly.pdbx_strand_id
1 'polypeptide(L)'
;MAGLPDGPATGSVLVQYSGLGELRAPFTGTCVSAGTATTLRGTADTARLEVTFHPDGAELTLDDVGLVTTSTLGRSEVTVTGSHLALRAPLAQDGQVVGSVELDLDCAG
;
A
#
# COMPACT_ATOMS: atom_id res chain seq x y z
N MET A 1 -5.75 -12.60 -10.31
CA MET A 1 -6.29 -12.01 -9.07
C MET A 1 -7.56 -11.27 -9.46
N ALA A 2 -8.64 -11.35 -8.69
CA ALA A 2 -9.76 -10.44 -8.91
C ALA A 2 -9.23 -9.02 -8.67
N GLY A 3 -9.36 -8.14 -9.66
CA GLY A 3 -8.89 -6.76 -9.55
C GLY A 3 -9.78 -5.97 -8.61
N LEU A 4 -9.19 -5.07 -7.83
CA LEU A 4 -9.96 -4.11 -7.05
C LEU A 4 -10.77 -3.23 -8.01
N PRO A 5 -12.03 -2.88 -7.69
CA PRO A 5 -12.84 -2.03 -8.55
C PRO A 5 -12.24 -0.63 -8.64
N ASP A 6 -12.47 0.02 -9.78
CA ASP A 6 -12.03 1.39 -10.01
C ASP A 6 -12.87 2.37 -9.19
N GLY A 7 -12.21 3.31 -8.51
CA GLY A 7 -12.90 4.39 -7.80
C GLY A 7 -12.20 4.82 -6.51
N PRO A 8 -12.91 5.54 -5.63
CA PRO A 8 -12.34 6.06 -4.39
C PRO A 8 -11.83 4.95 -3.48
N ALA A 9 -10.68 5.17 -2.85
CA ALA A 9 -10.07 4.24 -1.92
C ALA A 9 -9.98 4.87 -0.53
N THR A 10 -10.49 4.19 0.48
CA THR A 10 -10.51 4.68 1.87
C THR A 10 -10.18 3.55 2.83
N GLY A 11 -9.62 3.88 3.98
CA GLY A 11 -9.38 2.89 5.04
C GLY A 11 -8.33 3.41 6.00
N SER A 12 -7.44 2.53 6.46
CA SER A 12 -6.36 2.87 7.39
C SER A 12 -5.00 2.42 6.90
N VAL A 13 -3.99 3.22 7.25
CA VAL A 13 -2.57 2.88 7.11
C VAL A 13 -1.96 2.84 8.50
N LEU A 14 -1.16 1.82 8.76
CA LEU A 14 -0.22 1.77 9.87
C LEU A 14 1.20 1.73 9.32
N VAL A 15 1.99 2.76 9.59
CA VAL A 15 3.41 2.79 9.29
C VAL A 15 4.18 2.62 10.59
N GLN A 16 5.07 1.64 10.65
CA GLN A 16 5.97 1.41 11.77
C GLN A 16 7.39 1.69 11.32
N TYR A 17 8.08 2.59 12.01
CA TYR A 17 9.48 2.91 11.76
C TYR A 17 10.33 2.37 12.90
N SER A 18 11.34 1.58 12.55
CA SER A 18 12.30 1.00 13.49
C SER A 18 12.96 2.12 14.33
N GLY A 19 12.61 2.18 15.61
CA GLY A 19 13.15 3.16 16.56
C GLY A 19 12.47 4.54 16.58
N LEU A 20 11.51 4.82 15.70
CA LEU A 20 10.74 6.08 15.69
C LEU A 20 9.28 5.92 16.14
N GLY A 21 8.75 4.70 16.14
CA GLY A 21 7.40 4.38 16.63
C GLY A 21 6.42 3.99 15.52
N GLU A 22 5.13 4.12 15.81
CA GLU A 22 4.05 3.84 14.85
C GLU A 22 3.25 5.12 14.51
N LEU A 23 2.89 5.25 13.24
CA LEU A 23 1.94 6.21 12.70
C LEU A 23 0.71 5.46 12.22
N ARG A 24 -0.45 5.74 12.82
CA ARG A 24 -1.74 5.25 12.34
C ARG A 24 -2.58 6.41 11.84
N ALA A 25 -2.94 6.37 10.57
CA ALA A 25 -3.68 7.46 9.93
C ALA A 25 -4.75 6.92 8.96
N PRO A 26 -5.86 7.66 8.76
CA PRO A 26 -6.81 7.33 7.72
C PRO A 26 -6.16 7.49 6.34
N PHE A 27 -6.46 6.56 5.44
CA PHE A 27 -6.06 6.63 4.04
C PHE A 27 -7.14 7.29 3.22
N THR A 28 -6.74 8.09 2.24
CA THR A 28 -7.63 8.56 1.16
C THR A 28 -6.89 8.53 -0.16
N GLY A 29 -7.50 7.92 -1.17
CA GLY A 29 -6.89 7.72 -2.47
C GLY A 29 -7.87 7.22 -3.52
N THR A 30 -7.33 6.56 -4.54
CA THR A 30 -8.08 5.97 -5.65
C THR A 30 -7.46 4.67 -6.10
N CYS A 31 -8.31 3.73 -6.53
CA CYS A 31 -7.94 2.52 -7.23
C CYS A 31 -8.24 2.69 -8.72
N VAL A 32 -7.29 2.37 -9.59
CA VAL A 32 -7.44 2.45 -11.05
C VAL A 32 -6.89 1.18 -11.68
N SER A 33 -7.72 0.47 -12.43
CA SER A 33 -7.36 -0.75 -13.13
C SER A 33 -7.10 -0.48 -14.59
N ALA A 34 -5.95 -0.95 -15.07
CA ALA A 34 -5.53 -0.85 -16.46
C ALA A 34 -5.09 -2.24 -16.94
N GLY A 35 -5.98 -2.94 -17.64
CA GLY A 35 -5.71 -4.28 -18.16
C GLY A 35 -5.55 -5.30 -17.02
N THR A 36 -4.33 -5.81 -16.83
CA THR A 36 -4.00 -6.82 -15.81
C THR A 36 -3.41 -6.23 -14.54
N ALA A 37 -3.21 -4.92 -14.48
CA ALA A 37 -2.67 -4.22 -13.33
C ALA A 37 -3.74 -3.33 -12.68
N THR A 38 -3.69 -3.24 -11.35
CA THR A 38 -4.46 -2.24 -10.60
C THR A 38 -3.48 -1.40 -9.82
N THR A 39 -3.64 -0.08 -9.88
CA THR A 39 -2.82 0.87 -9.13
C THR A 39 -3.67 1.57 -8.10
N LEU A 40 -3.26 1.48 -6.85
CA LEU A 40 -3.76 2.26 -5.72
C LEU A 40 -2.81 3.46 -5.52
N ARG A 41 -3.36 4.66 -5.43
CA ARG A 41 -2.59 5.88 -5.08
C ARG A 41 -3.34 6.68 -4.04
N GLY A 42 -2.65 7.16 -3.02
CA GLY A 42 -3.26 8.04 -2.03
C GLY A 42 -2.30 8.49 -0.95
N THR A 43 -2.88 9.04 0.11
CA THR A 43 -2.14 9.66 1.21
C THR A 43 -2.71 9.23 2.55
N ALA A 44 -1.82 9.14 3.54
CA ALA A 44 -2.16 8.98 4.95
C ALA A 44 -1.25 9.92 5.77
N ASP A 45 -1.83 10.96 6.35
CA ASP A 45 -1.08 12.06 6.98
C ASP A 45 -0.04 12.69 6.03
N THR A 46 1.26 12.63 6.36
CA THR A 46 2.35 13.11 5.49
C THR A 46 2.81 12.08 4.46
N ALA A 47 2.46 10.81 4.64
CA ALA A 47 2.89 9.71 3.80
C ALA A 47 2.07 9.63 2.50
N ARG A 48 2.76 9.53 1.37
CA ARG A 48 2.20 9.22 0.06
C ARG A 48 2.49 7.77 -0.27
N LEU A 49 1.45 7.05 -0.71
CA LEU A 49 1.54 5.64 -1.04
C LEU A 49 1.09 5.38 -2.47
N GLU A 50 1.85 4.56 -3.17
CA GLU A 50 1.48 3.97 -4.44
C GLU A 50 1.67 2.47 -4.36
N VAL A 51 0.64 1.70 -4.68
CA VAL A 51 0.72 0.24 -4.76
C VAL A 51 0.27 -0.20 -6.14
N THR A 52 1.15 -0.85 -6.89
CA THR A 52 0.81 -1.44 -8.18
C THR A 52 0.71 -2.96 -8.02
N PHE A 53 -0.48 -3.49 -8.25
CA PHE A 53 -0.77 -4.91 -8.24
C PHE A 53 -0.52 -5.49 -9.64
N HIS A 54 0.24 -6.58 -9.68
CA HIS A 54 0.49 -7.39 -10.87
C HIS A 54 -0.05 -8.80 -10.65
N PRO A 55 -0.17 -9.60 -11.72
CA PRO A 55 -0.55 -11.00 -11.56
C PRO A 55 0.32 -11.74 -10.55
N ASP A 56 1.61 -11.43 -10.42
CA ASP A 56 2.56 -12.20 -9.61
C ASP A 56 2.80 -11.62 -8.20
N GLY A 57 2.20 -10.47 -7.87
CA GLY A 57 2.46 -9.79 -6.60
C GLY A 57 2.07 -8.32 -6.62
N ALA A 58 2.74 -7.52 -5.81
CA ALA A 58 2.57 -6.07 -5.80
C ALA A 58 3.90 -5.34 -5.57
N GLU A 59 3.98 -4.11 -6.03
CA GLU A 59 5.05 -3.19 -5.70
C GLU A 59 4.46 -2.01 -4.93
N LEU A 60 4.99 -1.75 -3.74
CA LEU A 60 4.60 -0.63 -2.90
C LEU A 60 5.72 0.40 -2.88
N THR A 61 5.38 1.67 -3.13
CA THR A 61 6.25 2.82 -2.89
C THR A 61 5.62 3.68 -1.80
N LEU A 62 6.45 4.05 -0.83
CA LEU A 62 6.12 4.98 0.24
C LEU A 62 7.09 6.16 0.17
N ASP A 63 6.54 7.37 0.13
CA ASP A 63 7.25 8.64 0.24
C ASP A 63 6.71 9.40 1.44
N ASP A 64 7.52 9.53 2.49
CA ASP A 64 7.17 10.22 3.72
C ASP A 64 8.36 11.01 4.26
N VAL A 65 8.17 12.30 4.54
CA VAL A 65 9.15 13.28 5.08
C VAL A 65 10.63 12.86 4.99
N GLY A 66 11.20 12.92 3.78
CA GLY A 66 12.64 12.68 3.56
C GLY A 66 13.04 11.20 3.49
N LEU A 67 12.07 10.29 3.51
CA LEU A 67 12.24 8.85 3.33
C LEU A 67 11.43 8.39 2.11
N VAL A 68 12.12 7.76 1.17
CA VAL A 68 11.48 7.05 0.05
C VAL A 68 11.90 5.60 0.12
N THR A 69 10.92 4.71 0.19
CA THR A 69 11.15 3.26 0.26
C THR A 69 10.27 2.53 -0.74
N THR A 70 10.78 1.43 -1.26
CA THR A 70 10.05 0.55 -2.16
C THR A 70 10.09 -0.87 -1.63
N SER A 71 8.99 -1.58 -1.78
CA SER A 71 8.81 -2.95 -1.31
C SER A 71 8.16 -3.79 -2.39
N THR A 72 8.76 -4.93 -2.72
CA THR A 72 8.16 -5.94 -3.59
C THR A 72 7.49 -7.00 -2.72
N LEU A 73 6.23 -7.28 -3.01
CA LEU A 73 5.37 -8.22 -2.29
C LEU A 73 5.01 -9.40 -3.18
N GLY A 74 5.17 -10.60 -2.65
CA GLY A 74 4.61 -11.80 -3.23
C GLY A 74 3.10 -11.89 -3.00
N ARG A 75 2.43 -12.78 -3.76
CA ARG A 75 0.98 -13.01 -3.64
C ARG A 75 0.49 -13.34 -2.23
N SER A 76 1.31 -13.98 -1.39
CA SER A 76 0.92 -14.35 -0.02
C SER A 76 0.85 -13.16 0.94
N GLU A 77 1.43 -12.01 0.57
CA GLU A 77 1.48 -10.80 1.40
C GLU A 77 0.35 -9.83 1.06
N VAL A 78 -0.47 -10.17 0.06
CA VAL A 78 -1.58 -9.35 -0.44
C VAL A 78 -2.87 -10.17 -0.41
N THR A 79 -3.86 -9.69 0.34
CA THR A 79 -5.20 -10.28 0.37
C THR A 79 -6.17 -9.31 -0.28
N VAL A 80 -6.90 -9.79 -1.31
CA VAL A 80 -7.97 -9.03 -1.97
C VAL A 80 -9.26 -9.83 -1.89
N THR A 81 -10.30 -9.25 -1.29
CA THR A 81 -11.63 -9.87 -1.15
C THR A 81 -12.71 -8.88 -1.58
N GLY A 82 -13.24 -9.05 -2.79
CA GLY A 82 -14.20 -8.08 -3.35
C GLY A 82 -13.53 -6.71 -3.57
N SER A 83 -14.07 -5.67 -2.92
CA SER A 83 -13.52 -4.31 -2.89
C SER A 83 -12.40 -4.11 -1.87
N HIS A 84 -12.21 -5.07 -0.97
CA HIS A 84 -11.34 -4.94 0.19
C HIS A 84 -9.92 -5.40 -0.12
N LEU A 85 -8.94 -4.64 0.36
CA LEU A 85 -7.51 -4.88 0.27
C LEU A 85 -6.89 -4.87 1.66
N ALA A 86 -6.18 -5.94 1.98
CA ALA A 86 -5.27 -5.98 3.13
C ALA A 86 -3.87 -6.40 2.67
N LEU A 87 -2.83 -5.65 3.07
CA LEU A 87 -1.45 -6.06 2.84
C LEU A 87 -0.53 -5.62 3.98
N ARG A 88 0.62 -6.29 4.08
CA ARG A 88 1.73 -5.89 4.95
C ARG A 88 3.03 -5.95 4.18
N ALA A 89 3.81 -4.88 4.23
CA ALA A 89 5.07 -4.76 3.50
C ALA A 89 6.22 -4.31 4.40
N PRO A 90 7.42 -4.90 4.31
CA PRO A 90 8.61 -4.36 4.95
C PRO A 90 9.08 -3.12 4.20
N LEU A 91 9.41 -2.04 4.91
CA LEU A 91 10.00 -0.84 4.31
C LEU A 91 11.52 -0.98 4.36
N ALA A 92 12.17 -0.91 3.21
CA ALA A 92 13.62 -0.99 3.11
C ALA A 92 14.22 0.26 2.49
N GLN A 93 15.33 0.73 3.05
CA GLN A 93 16.16 1.80 2.52
C GLN A 93 17.60 1.28 2.45
N ASP A 94 18.26 1.41 1.29
CA ASP A 94 19.63 0.93 1.07
C ASP A 94 19.87 -0.55 1.49
N GLY A 95 18.86 -1.40 1.29
CA GLY A 95 18.89 -2.83 1.62
C GLY A 95 18.70 -3.15 3.11
N GLN A 96 18.44 -2.15 3.96
CA GLN A 96 18.12 -2.35 5.38
C GLN A 96 16.63 -2.13 5.64
N VAL A 97 16.02 -3.03 6.40
CA VAL A 97 14.61 -2.87 6.82
C VAL A 97 14.53 -1.79 7.89
N VAL A 98 13.93 -0.66 7.53
CA VAL A 98 13.73 0.52 8.37
C VAL A 98 12.33 0.57 9.00
N GLY A 99 11.45 -0.36 8.62
CA GLY A 99 10.09 -0.38 9.12
C GLY A 99 9.17 -1.38 8.44
N SER A 100 7.87 -1.20 8.63
CA SER A 100 6.83 -1.89 7.88
C SER A 100 5.61 -1.00 7.69
N VAL A 101 4.86 -1.24 6.63
CA VAL A 101 3.55 -0.64 6.40
C VAL A 101 2.48 -1.72 6.34
N GLU A 102 1.34 -1.45 6.95
CA GLU A 102 0.12 -2.25 6.83
C GLU A 102 -0.97 -1.37 6.22
N LEU A 103 -1.67 -1.91 5.22
CA LEU A 103 -2.82 -1.26 4.60
C LEU A 103 -4.04 -2.14 4.81
N ASP A 104 -5.14 -1.50 5.19
CA ASP A 104 -6.48 -2.10 5.32
C ASP A 104 -7.47 -1.11 4.71
N LEU A 105 -7.89 -1.38 3.47
CA LEU A 105 -8.53 -0.43 2.57
C LEU A 105 -9.71 -1.04 1.82
N ASP A 106 -10.66 -0.20 1.43
CA ASP A 106 -11.74 -0.52 0.51
C ASP A 106 -11.68 0.42 -0.71
N CYS A 107 -11.74 -0.17 -1.90
CA CYS A 107 -11.98 0.56 -3.16
C CYS A 107 -13.48 0.54 -3.47
N ALA A 108 -14.15 1.70 -3.46
CA ALA A 108 -15.53 1.83 -3.88
C ALA A 108 -15.62 1.85 -5.42
N GLY A 109 -16.44 0.97 -6.00
CA GLY A 109 -16.77 0.92 -7.43
C GLY A 109 -18.16 1.44 -7.76
#